data_AF-A0A940AET8-F1
#
_entry.id   AF-A0A940AET8-F1
#
_cell.length_a   1.000
_cell.length_b   1.000
_cell.length_c   1.000
_cell.angle_alpha   90.00
_cell.angle_beta   90.00
_cell.angle_gamma   90.00
#
_symmetry.space_group_name_H-M   'P 1'
#
loop_
_entity.id
_entity.type
_entity.pdbx_description
1 polymer ?
#
loop_
_entity_poly.entity_id
_entity_poly.type
_entity_poly.pdbx_seq_one_letter_code
_entity_poly.pdbx_strand_id
1 'polypeptide(L)'
;MLSTTLCYIEKNGKYLLLHRVKKKNDINHDKWIGVGGKFEPGETAEECLVREVYEETGLTLTEYYLAGVIKFYDNAGGDQDMYLFKGTDFTGELIKDCPEGELLWVDADKVLDLPTWEGDHFFIEPLLKGARNLNMTVRYENDVLTEFKDDTEPVKIHTSIKLTAPHGFSTRIGGVSDDVYATLNLGMNRGDDINRVKENWRRFLEASGITAREFVCGAQVHGNNVHIATHADARPSYGPGELIEADGYVTNEPNLPLAIFTADCVPLLLQDEKAGVVGAIHCGWRSTVADIEGNAIARFKELNSDPADIHAAIGPAIDACCFEVGPEVIEAVQKLLNNPATAHITAKENGKYMLNLRDVVRERLIQLGLKPDNIELTGGCTMCHPELYYSHRYSNGARGSLAAVIQK
;
A
#
# COMPACT_ATOMS: atom_id res chain seq x y z
N MET A 1 -15.81 9.96 13.34
CA MET A 1 -14.62 10.54 12.72
C MET A 1 -15.03 11.15 11.40
N LEU A 2 -14.79 12.44 11.22
CA LEU A 2 -15.06 13.20 10.00
C LEU A 2 -13.88 13.06 9.04
N SER A 3 -14.12 13.01 7.72
CA SER A 3 -13.05 13.06 6.71
C SER A 3 -13.08 14.39 5.97
N THR A 4 -11.91 14.97 5.78
CA THR A 4 -11.73 16.31 5.18
C THR A 4 -10.48 16.40 4.33
N THR A 5 -10.43 17.40 3.46
CA THR A 5 -9.22 17.76 2.73
C THR A 5 -8.73 19.15 3.18
N LEU A 6 -7.42 19.35 3.07
CA LEU A 6 -6.82 20.68 3.17
C LEU A 6 -5.69 20.78 2.15
N CYS A 7 -5.65 21.85 1.39
CA CYS A 7 -4.72 22.04 0.29
C CYS A 7 -3.95 23.36 0.43
N TYR A 8 -2.63 23.28 0.32
CA TYR A 8 -1.77 24.45 0.15
C TYR A 8 -1.31 24.50 -1.30
N ILE A 9 -1.82 25.49 -2.05
CA ILE A 9 -1.52 25.67 -3.47
C ILE A 9 -0.33 26.61 -3.60
N GLU A 10 0.73 26.16 -4.27
CA GLU A 10 1.95 26.93 -4.46
C GLU A 10 1.95 27.67 -5.82
N LYS A 11 2.41 28.92 -5.83
CA LYS A 11 2.71 29.68 -7.04
C LYS A 11 3.86 30.65 -6.80
N ASN A 12 4.95 30.51 -7.54
CA ASN A 12 6.10 31.44 -7.52
C ASN A 12 6.63 31.73 -6.10
N GLY A 13 6.79 30.69 -5.27
CA GLY A 13 7.26 30.84 -3.88
C GLY A 13 6.23 31.41 -2.90
N LYS A 14 4.97 31.53 -3.32
CA LYS A 14 3.83 31.93 -2.49
C LYS A 14 2.84 30.78 -2.34
N TYR A 15 2.07 30.81 -1.27
CA TYR A 15 1.00 29.88 -0.99
C TYR A 15 -0.35 30.59 -0.93
N LEU A 16 -1.37 29.99 -1.55
CA LEU A 16 -2.74 30.47 -1.41
C LEU A 16 -3.29 30.09 -0.04
N LEU A 17 -3.66 31.08 0.76
CA LEU A 17 -4.29 30.90 2.05
C LEU A 17 -5.67 31.57 2.10
N LEU A 18 -6.55 31.00 2.91
CA LEU A 18 -7.87 31.51 3.21
C LEU A 18 -7.90 32.11 4.62
N HIS A 19 -8.15 33.41 4.73
CA HIS A 19 -8.39 34.09 6.00
C HIS A 19 -9.87 34.00 6.37
N ARG A 20 -10.16 33.27 7.44
CA ARG A 20 -11.51 32.82 7.83
C ARG A 20 -12.30 33.88 8.60
N VAL A 21 -12.87 34.84 7.87
CA VAL A 21 -13.54 36.01 8.48
C VAL A 21 -15.04 36.14 8.18
N LYS A 22 -15.60 35.37 7.22
CA LYS A 22 -16.99 35.57 6.75
C LYS A 22 -18.00 34.57 7.30
N LYS A 23 -17.60 33.31 7.54
CA LYS A 23 -18.50 32.24 7.95
C LYS A 23 -18.97 32.43 9.40
N LYS A 24 -20.28 32.34 9.64
CA LYS A 24 -20.86 32.43 10.99
C LYS A 24 -20.58 31.15 11.79
N ASN A 25 -20.23 31.30 13.07
CA ASN A 25 -19.89 30.20 13.98
C ASN A 25 -18.78 29.30 13.43
N ASP A 26 -17.73 29.92 12.89
CA ASP A 26 -16.57 29.22 12.36
C ASP A 26 -15.55 28.94 13.47
N ILE A 27 -15.20 27.67 13.66
CA ILE A 27 -14.15 27.27 14.61
C ILE A 27 -12.78 27.85 14.19
N ASN A 28 -12.62 28.15 12.91
CA ASN A 28 -11.41 28.73 12.34
C ASN A 28 -11.46 30.26 12.29
N HIS A 29 -12.41 30.94 12.94
CA HIS A 29 -12.54 32.40 12.86
C HIS A 29 -11.20 33.11 13.13
N ASP A 30 -10.85 34.04 12.23
CA ASP A 30 -9.60 34.82 12.21
C ASP A 30 -8.30 34.02 11.99
N LYS A 31 -8.39 32.75 11.62
CA LYS A 31 -7.23 31.91 11.26
C LYS A 31 -6.94 31.93 9.76
N TRP A 32 -5.69 31.66 9.42
CA TRP A 32 -5.17 31.51 8.06
C TRP A 32 -4.87 30.03 7.82
N ILE A 33 -5.62 29.43 6.90
CA ILE A 33 -5.52 28.00 6.61
C ILE A 33 -5.45 27.76 5.10
N GLY A 34 -5.07 26.54 4.71
CA GLY A 34 -5.24 26.06 3.35
C GLY A 34 -6.71 26.02 2.92
N VAL A 35 -6.92 25.71 1.66
CA VAL A 35 -8.24 25.61 1.02
C VAL A 35 -8.71 24.15 1.10
N GLY A 36 -9.97 23.92 1.43
CA GLY A 36 -10.48 22.56 1.56
C GLY A 36 -11.69 22.45 2.46
N GLY A 37 -12.25 21.23 2.54
CA GLY A 37 -13.51 21.05 3.23
C GLY A 37 -13.84 19.59 3.51
N LYS A 38 -15.13 19.32 3.66
CA LYS A 38 -15.63 18.02 4.14
C LYS A 38 -15.96 17.13 2.97
N PHE A 39 -15.77 15.82 3.16
CA PHE A 39 -16.17 14.85 2.16
C PHE A 39 -17.68 14.83 2.01
N GLU A 40 -18.15 14.70 0.77
CA GLU A 40 -19.52 14.30 0.47
C GLU A 40 -19.69 12.78 0.55
N PRO A 41 -20.93 12.26 0.75
CA PRO A 41 -21.16 10.83 0.77
C PRO A 41 -20.68 10.11 -0.50
N GLY A 42 -19.74 9.18 -0.35
CA GLY A 42 -19.18 8.38 -1.45
C GLY A 42 -17.96 9.01 -2.13
N GLU A 43 -17.55 10.19 -1.69
CA GLU A 43 -16.42 10.91 -2.25
C GLU A 43 -15.07 10.36 -1.76
N THR A 44 -14.09 10.30 -2.66
CA THR A 44 -12.69 10.04 -2.32
C THR A 44 -11.98 11.34 -1.93
N ALA A 45 -10.83 11.22 -1.27
CA ALA A 45 -10.04 12.40 -0.88
C ALA A 45 -9.66 13.29 -2.07
N GLU A 46 -9.38 12.70 -3.24
CA GLU A 46 -9.04 13.47 -4.44
C GLU A 46 -10.25 14.17 -5.06
N GLU A 47 -11.41 13.52 -5.08
CA GLU A 47 -12.66 14.14 -5.57
C GLU A 47 -13.05 15.32 -4.68
N CYS A 48 -12.96 15.13 -3.35
CA CYS A 48 -13.19 16.19 -2.36
C CYS A 48 -12.23 17.36 -2.56
N LEU A 49 -10.93 17.07 -2.71
CA LEU A 49 -9.93 18.08 -2.96
C LEU A 49 -10.26 18.94 -4.18
N VAL A 50 -10.55 18.29 -5.32
CA VAL A 50 -10.76 18.98 -6.59
C VAL A 50 -12.03 19.84 -6.53
N ARG A 51 -13.11 19.31 -5.92
CA ARG A 51 -14.37 20.04 -5.73
C ARG A 51 -14.18 21.25 -4.81
N GLU A 52 -13.66 21.05 -3.61
CA GLU A 52 -13.48 22.10 -2.61
C GLU A 52 -12.56 23.22 -3.12
N VAL A 53 -11.43 22.87 -3.75
CA VAL A 53 -10.53 23.88 -4.31
C VAL A 53 -11.23 24.70 -5.39
N TYR A 54 -11.97 24.06 -6.28
CA TYR A 54 -12.69 24.78 -7.33
C TYR A 54 -13.80 25.68 -6.78
N GLU A 55 -14.61 25.19 -5.84
CA GLU A 55 -15.71 25.94 -5.24
C GLU A 55 -15.23 27.13 -4.39
N GLU A 56 -14.17 26.93 -3.61
CA GLU A 56 -13.65 27.97 -2.71
C GLU A 56 -12.79 29.01 -3.44
N THR A 57 -12.12 28.65 -4.54
CA THR A 57 -11.10 29.51 -5.17
C THR A 57 -11.34 29.82 -6.63
N GLY A 58 -12.12 29.01 -7.36
CA GLY A 58 -12.24 29.07 -8.82
C GLY A 58 -11.06 28.48 -9.59
N LEU A 59 -10.07 27.91 -8.90
CA LEU A 59 -8.91 27.26 -9.52
C LEU A 59 -9.19 25.79 -9.81
N THR A 60 -8.66 25.29 -10.92
CA THR A 60 -8.64 23.85 -11.24
C THR A 60 -7.22 23.34 -11.13
N LEU A 61 -6.96 22.45 -10.16
CA LEU A 61 -5.65 21.84 -9.99
C LEU A 61 -5.28 20.97 -11.19
N THR A 62 -4.06 21.13 -11.71
CA THR A 62 -3.49 20.31 -12.80
C THR A 62 -2.39 19.40 -12.29
N GLU A 63 -1.63 19.84 -11.27
CA GLU A 63 -0.66 19.01 -10.57
C GLU A 63 -0.81 19.19 -9.05
N TYR A 64 -0.90 18.06 -8.36
CA TYR A 64 -1.02 18.01 -6.91
C TYR A 64 -0.62 16.64 -6.37
N TYR A 65 -0.34 16.57 -5.08
CA TYR A 65 -0.06 15.32 -4.39
C TYR A 65 -0.57 15.34 -2.94
N LEU A 66 -0.94 14.16 -2.43
CA LEU A 66 -1.22 13.97 -1.01
C LEU A 66 0.10 14.02 -0.25
N ALA A 67 0.24 15.01 0.63
CA ALA A 67 1.41 15.20 1.48
C ALA A 67 1.36 14.37 2.76
N GLY A 68 0.14 14.05 3.24
CA GLY A 68 -0.04 13.14 4.36
C GLY A 68 -1.45 13.15 4.95
N VAL A 69 -1.61 12.42 6.05
CA VAL A 69 -2.87 12.32 6.81
C VAL A 69 -2.62 12.83 8.23
N ILE A 70 -3.42 13.80 8.66
CA ILE A 70 -3.35 14.39 10.00
C ILE A 70 -4.63 14.05 10.75
N LYS A 71 -4.49 13.45 11.92
CA LYS A 71 -5.59 13.01 12.78
C LYS A 71 -5.79 14.01 13.89
N PHE A 72 -6.94 14.65 13.90
CA PHE A 72 -7.35 15.57 14.97
C PHE A 72 -8.31 14.87 15.90
N TYR A 73 -8.07 14.99 17.21
CA TYR A 73 -9.00 14.51 18.23
C TYR A 73 -9.39 15.66 19.15
N ASP A 74 -10.68 15.74 19.45
CA ASP A 74 -11.24 16.74 20.36
C ASP A 74 -12.32 16.10 21.24
N ASN A 75 -12.20 16.30 22.55
CA ASN A 75 -13.14 15.81 23.55
C ASN A 75 -14.57 16.34 23.37
N ALA A 76 -14.79 17.38 22.55
CA ALA A 76 -16.13 17.86 22.17
C ALA A 76 -16.78 17.07 21.01
N GLY A 77 -16.16 15.99 20.52
CA GLY A 77 -16.71 15.11 19.49
C GLY A 77 -16.35 15.52 18.05
N GLY A 78 -15.25 16.27 17.89
CA GLY A 78 -14.76 16.82 16.62
C GLY A 78 -13.75 15.94 15.87
N ASP A 79 -13.56 14.68 16.26
CA ASP A 79 -12.52 13.81 15.69
C ASP A 79 -12.54 13.77 14.16
N GLN A 80 -11.40 14.02 13.53
CA GLN A 80 -11.27 14.24 12.10
C GLN A 80 -9.98 13.64 11.53
N ASP A 81 -10.11 12.94 10.40
CA ASP A 81 -9.02 12.67 9.48
C ASP A 81 -8.94 13.80 8.44
N MET A 82 -7.80 14.47 8.37
CA MET A 82 -7.51 15.47 7.36
C MET A 82 -6.48 14.94 6.36
N TYR A 83 -6.90 14.84 5.11
CA TYR A 83 -6.03 14.51 3.99
C TYR A 83 -5.37 15.80 3.48
N LEU A 84 -4.09 15.97 3.79
CA LEU A 84 -3.32 17.17 3.49
C LEU A 84 -2.70 17.09 2.10
N PHE A 85 -3.08 17.98 1.20
CA PHE A 85 -2.57 18.05 -0.17
C PHE A 85 -1.68 19.28 -0.38
N LYS A 86 -0.79 19.15 -1.37
CA LYS A 86 -0.08 20.27 -1.98
C LYS A 86 -0.45 20.37 -3.45
N GLY A 87 -0.94 21.55 -3.86
CA GLY A 87 -1.10 21.89 -5.27
C GLY A 87 0.18 22.53 -5.81
N THR A 88 0.70 22.04 -6.93
CA THR A 88 1.93 22.55 -7.55
C THR A 88 1.69 23.19 -8.91
N ASP A 89 0.55 22.91 -9.54
CA ASP A 89 0.12 23.58 -10.77
C ASP A 89 -1.41 23.65 -10.85
N PHE A 90 -1.91 24.68 -11.56
CA PHE A 90 -3.33 24.90 -11.72
C PHE A 90 -3.67 25.82 -12.90
N THR A 91 -4.94 25.82 -13.28
CA THR A 91 -5.53 26.76 -14.25
C THR A 91 -6.68 27.55 -13.62
N GLY A 92 -7.11 28.62 -14.28
CA GLY A 92 -8.20 29.49 -13.82
C GLY A 92 -7.73 30.78 -13.14
N GLU A 93 -8.70 31.56 -12.67
CA GLU A 93 -8.49 32.82 -11.95
C GLU A 93 -9.20 32.77 -10.60
N LEU A 94 -8.62 33.42 -9.59
CA LEU A 94 -9.21 33.48 -8.26
C LEU A 94 -10.59 34.15 -8.28
N ILE A 95 -11.57 33.53 -7.63
CA ILE A 95 -12.86 34.17 -7.39
C ILE A 95 -12.68 35.41 -6.50
N LYS A 96 -13.51 36.42 -6.76
CA LYS A 96 -13.46 37.69 -6.04
C LYS A 96 -14.11 37.64 -4.66
N ASP A 97 -15.04 36.72 -4.46
CA ASP A 97 -15.83 36.63 -3.23
C ASP A 97 -15.97 35.17 -2.80
N CYS A 98 -14.99 34.69 -2.04
CA CYS A 98 -15.09 33.41 -1.35
C CYS A 98 -16.12 33.53 -0.21
N PRO A 99 -17.11 32.63 -0.09
CA PRO A 99 -18.12 32.67 0.97
C PRO A 99 -17.53 32.52 2.38
N GLU A 100 -16.37 31.85 2.50
CA GLU A 100 -15.80 31.47 3.78
C GLU A 100 -14.80 32.52 4.32
N GLY A 101 -14.26 33.38 3.45
CA GLY A 101 -13.21 34.32 3.84
C GLY A 101 -12.59 35.15 2.71
N GLU A 102 -11.36 35.57 2.94
CA GLU A 102 -10.52 36.28 1.97
C GLU A 102 -9.36 35.40 1.50
N LEU A 103 -9.14 35.32 0.19
CA LEU A 103 -8.07 34.52 -0.41
C LEU A 103 -6.86 35.40 -0.73
N LEU A 104 -5.67 35.03 -0.24
CA LEU A 104 -4.44 35.77 -0.51
C LEU A 104 -3.26 34.85 -0.81
N TRP A 105 -2.37 35.34 -1.67
CA TRP A 105 -1.06 34.73 -1.92
C TRP A 105 -0.05 35.27 -0.91
N VAL A 106 0.44 34.38 -0.04
CA VAL A 106 1.37 34.70 1.04
C VAL A 106 2.75 34.13 0.75
N ASP A 107 3.81 34.91 0.96
CA ASP A 107 5.18 34.41 0.77
C ASP A 107 5.47 33.24 1.71
N ALA A 108 6.19 32.23 1.23
CA ALA A 108 6.43 30.98 1.98
C ALA A 108 7.06 31.22 3.36
N ASP A 109 7.93 32.22 3.49
CA ASP A 109 8.59 32.60 4.74
C ASP A 109 7.68 33.38 5.72
N LYS A 110 6.45 33.68 5.33
CA LYS A 110 5.43 34.36 6.13
C LYS A 110 4.26 33.47 6.54
N VAL A 111 4.12 32.29 5.93
CA VAL A 111 3.00 31.39 6.20
C VAL A 111 2.91 31.02 7.69
N LEU A 112 4.05 30.69 8.31
CA LEU A 112 4.11 30.30 9.73
C LEU A 112 4.02 31.49 10.71
N ASP A 113 4.08 32.74 10.22
CA ASP A 113 3.91 33.94 11.05
C ASP A 113 2.43 34.33 11.22
N LEU A 114 1.54 33.77 10.38
CA LEU A 114 0.12 34.11 10.37
C LEU A 114 -0.65 33.35 11.45
N PRO A 115 -1.69 33.97 12.06
CA PRO A 115 -2.53 33.28 13.04
C PRO A 115 -3.14 31.98 12.48
N THR A 116 -2.83 30.85 13.12
CA THR A 116 -3.41 29.54 12.81
C THR A 116 -3.50 28.69 14.08
N TRP A 117 -3.99 27.46 14.00
CA TRP A 117 -3.97 26.53 15.12
C TRP A 117 -2.54 26.14 15.48
N GLU A 118 -2.26 26.00 16.78
CA GLU A 118 -0.93 25.63 17.27
C GLU A 118 -0.43 24.34 16.59
N GLY A 119 -1.28 23.31 16.50
CA GLY A 119 -0.95 22.04 15.86
C GLY A 119 -0.72 22.10 14.35
N ASP A 120 -1.20 23.14 13.67
CA ASP A 120 -1.03 23.25 12.22
C ASP A 120 0.43 23.50 11.83
N HIS A 121 1.19 24.16 12.71
CA HIS A 121 2.61 24.41 12.51
C HIS A 121 3.41 23.12 12.29
N PHE A 122 3.01 22.01 12.93
CA PHE A 122 3.74 20.74 12.84
C PHE A 122 3.69 20.13 11.43
N PHE A 123 2.60 20.31 10.68
CA PHE A 123 2.51 19.77 9.33
C PHE A 123 2.74 20.82 8.23
N ILE A 124 2.47 22.11 8.50
CA ILE A 124 2.73 23.18 7.51
C ILE A 124 4.23 23.25 7.23
N GLU A 125 5.10 23.30 8.25
CA GLU A 125 6.54 23.42 8.02
C GLU A 125 7.12 22.31 7.11
N PRO A 126 6.89 21.01 7.38
CA PRO A 126 7.38 19.96 6.49
C PRO A 126 6.66 19.94 5.12
N LEU A 127 5.38 20.33 5.03
CA LEU A 127 4.66 20.48 3.77
C LEU A 127 5.33 21.52 2.84
N LEU A 128 5.66 22.70 3.39
CA LEU A 128 6.36 23.76 2.66
C LEU A 128 7.74 23.27 2.16
N LYS A 129 8.40 22.40 2.94
CA LYS A 129 9.66 21.73 2.57
C LYS A 129 9.48 20.53 1.60
N GLY A 130 8.25 20.20 1.21
CA GLY A 130 7.95 19.21 0.18
C GLY A 130 7.72 17.78 0.70
N ALA A 131 7.37 17.60 1.98
CA ALA A 131 7.04 16.28 2.53
C ALA A 131 5.88 15.60 1.78
N ARG A 132 5.91 14.25 1.70
CA ARG A 132 4.99 13.42 0.89
C ARG A 132 4.41 12.22 1.63
N ASN A 133 4.67 12.07 2.91
CA ASN A 133 4.33 10.87 3.68
C ASN A 133 3.96 11.18 5.13
N LEU A 134 3.54 12.41 5.42
CA LEU A 134 3.20 12.81 6.78
C LEU A 134 2.09 11.90 7.33
N ASN A 135 2.23 11.55 8.59
CA ASN A 135 1.22 10.86 9.37
C ASN A 135 1.33 11.39 10.80
N MET A 136 0.40 12.23 11.23
CA MET A 136 0.52 12.92 12.52
C MET A 136 -0.79 12.87 13.28
N THR A 137 -0.70 12.88 14.59
CA THR A 137 -1.84 12.96 15.50
C THR A 137 -1.73 14.23 16.35
N VAL A 138 -2.82 14.98 16.41
CA VAL A 138 -2.94 16.22 17.19
C VAL A 138 -4.20 16.11 18.06
N ARG A 139 -4.08 16.42 19.37
CA ARG A 139 -5.22 16.42 20.29
C ARG A 139 -5.44 17.78 20.92
N TYR A 140 -6.70 18.17 21.02
CA TYR A 140 -7.13 19.41 21.68
C TYR A 140 -8.10 19.13 22.82
N GLU A 141 -8.03 19.97 23.85
CA GLU A 141 -9.04 20.07 24.91
C GLU A 141 -9.43 21.53 25.09
N ASN A 142 -10.68 21.88 24.78
CA ASN A 142 -11.20 23.26 24.85
C ASN A 142 -10.30 24.26 24.09
N ASP A 143 -10.00 23.97 22.82
CA ASP A 143 -9.14 24.76 21.92
C ASP A 143 -7.66 24.86 22.32
N VAL A 144 -7.24 24.14 23.38
CA VAL A 144 -5.83 24.08 23.81
C VAL A 144 -5.21 22.78 23.32
N LEU A 145 -4.06 22.87 22.64
CA LEU A 145 -3.28 21.69 22.24
C LEU A 145 -2.78 20.95 23.49
N THR A 146 -3.09 19.66 23.59
CA THR A 146 -2.67 18.82 24.73
C THR A 146 -1.71 17.72 24.34
N GLU A 147 -1.75 17.25 23.09
CA GLU A 147 -0.85 16.20 22.58
C GLU A 147 -0.52 16.43 21.11
N PHE A 148 0.75 16.23 20.76
CA PHE A 148 1.21 16.08 19.39
C PHE A 148 2.05 14.80 19.30
N LYS A 149 1.81 14.01 18.25
CA LYS A 149 2.57 12.81 17.93
C LYS A 149 2.85 12.77 16.43
N ASP A 150 4.13 12.65 16.10
CA ASP A 150 4.55 12.36 14.72
C ASP A 150 4.64 10.84 14.53
N ASP A 151 3.68 10.28 13.80
CA ASP A 151 3.58 8.88 13.42
C ASP A 151 4.18 8.63 12.01
N THR A 152 4.95 9.59 11.49
CA THR A 152 5.59 9.50 10.18
C THR A 152 6.74 8.50 10.24
N GLU A 153 6.52 7.32 9.66
CA GLU A 153 7.56 6.29 9.49
C GLU A 153 7.75 5.97 8.01
N PRO A 154 8.99 5.85 7.50
CA PRO A 154 9.21 5.42 6.12
C PRO A 154 8.67 4.00 5.90
N VAL A 155 8.14 3.75 4.70
CA VAL A 155 7.71 2.42 4.30
C VAL A 155 8.89 1.47 4.35
N LYS A 156 8.72 0.36 5.09
CA LYS A 156 9.68 -0.73 5.10
C LYS A 156 9.23 -1.81 4.13
N ILE A 157 10.11 -2.22 3.23
CA ILE A 157 9.90 -3.33 2.29
C ILE A 157 11.10 -4.28 2.34
N HIS A 158 10.89 -5.51 1.90
CA HIS A 158 11.97 -6.40 1.51
C HIS A 158 12.14 -6.36 -0.02
N THR A 159 13.40 -6.37 -0.45
CA THR A 159 13.79 -6.55 -1.85
C THR A 159 14.75 -7.74 -1.94
N SER A 160 14.97 -8.21 -3.16
CA SER A 160 15.88 -9.29 -3.51
C SER A 160 16.99 -8.77 -4.39
N ILE A 161 18.21 -9.24 -4.17
CA ILE A 161 19.37 -8.94 -5.02
C ILE A 161 19.36 -9.78 -6.31
N LYS A 162 18.44 -10.74 -6.44
CA LYS A 162 18.28 -11.59 -7.63
C LYS A 162 17.37 -10.99 -8.69
N LEU A 163 16.63 -9.94 -8.34
CA LEU A 163 15.70 -9.27 -9.24
C LEU A 163 16.21 -7.87 -9.55
N THR A 164 16.33 -7.54 -10.84
CA THR A 164 16.75 -6.21 -11.33
C THR A 164 15.55 -5.32 -11.65
N ALA A 165 14.38 -5.92 -11.89
CA ALA A 165 13.10 -5.23 -12.06
C ALA A 165 12.67 -4.51 -10.75
N PRO A 166 12.07 -3.30 -10.81
CA PRO A 166 11.41 -2.68 -9.66
C PRO A 166 10.44 -3.65 -8.97
N HIS A 167 10.61 -3.87 -7.67
CA HIS A 167 9.83 -4.83 -6.90
C HIS A 167 9.88 -4.56 -5.40
N GLY A 168 8.98 -5.20 -4.65
CA GLY A 168 8.98 -5.14 -3.20
C GLY A 168 8.02 -6.13 -2.56
N PHE A 169 8.39 -6.63 -1.39
CA PHE A 169 7.48 -7.30 -0.46
C PHE A 169 7.17 -6.35 0.70
N SER A 170 5.91 -6.02 0.91
CA SER A 170 5.52 -5.07 1.95
C SER A 170 5.76 -5.62 3.35
N THR A 171 6.00 -4.71 4.29
CA THR A 171 5.75 -4.94 5.72
C THR A 171 4.42 -4.29 6.10
N ARG A 172 4.07 -4.23 7.39
CA ARG A 172 2.92 -3.45 7.89
C ARG A 172 3.27 -2.00 8.26
N ILE A 173 4.51 -1.57 8.02
CA ILE A 173 5.09 -0.31 8.52
C ILE A 173 5.08 0.80 7.46
N GLY A 174 4.76 2.03 7.90
CA GLY A 174 4.89 3.26 7.11
C GLY A 174 3.63 3.71 6.37
N GLY A 175 2.47 3.16 6.73
CA GLY A 175 1.18 3.58 6.18
C GLY A 175 0.39 4.51 7.12
N VAL A 176 -0.89 4.69 6.82
CA VAL A 176 -1.78 5.64 7.50
C VAL A 176 -3.03 5.01 8.14
N SER A 177 -3.22 3.70 7.98
CA SER A 177 -4.33 2.94 8.58
C SER A 177 -4.20 2.85 10.12
N ASP A 178 -5.31 2.53 10.79
CA ASP A 178 -5.39 2.41 12.27
C ASP A 178 -5.87 1.03 12.73
N ASP A 179 -5.93 0.84 14.04
CA ASP A 179 -6.47 -0.35 14.71
C ASP A 179 -5.84 -1.65 14.18
N VAL A 180 -6.67 -2.63 13.83
CA VAL A 180 -6.26 -3.92 13.25
C VAL A 180 -5.60 -3.77 11.88
N TYR A 181 -5.73 -2.60 11.25
CA TYR A 181 -5.12 -2.26 9.97
C TYR A 181 -3.87 -1.39 10.13
N ALA A 182 -3.49 -0.96 11.33
CA ALA A 182 -2.31 -0.13 11.51
C ALA A 182 -1.04 -0.83 10.97
N THR A 183 -0.19 -0.23 10.13
CA THR A 183 -0.22 1.13 9.54
C THR A 183 -0.35 1.09 8.02
N LEU A 184 0.32 0.13 7.33
CA LEU A 184 0.35 -0.02 5.87
C LEU A 184 -0.54 -1.18 5.41
N ASN A 185 -1.86 -1.07 5.61
CA ASN A 185 -2.79 -2.07 5.10
C ASN A 185 -3.00 -1.89 3.58
N LEU A 186 -2.71 -2.94 2.82
CA LEU A 186 -2.89 -2.97 1.37
C LEU A 186 -4.15 -3.75 0.95
N GLY A 187 -4.85 -4.39 1.89
CA GLY A 187 -6.02 -5.21 1.61
C GLY A 187 -7.22 -4.39 1.16
N MET A 188 -7.68 -4.61 -0.08
CA MET A 188 -8.74 -3.81 -0.73
C MET A 188 -10.17 -4.13 -0.25
N ASN A 189 -10.37 -5.26 0.43
CA ASN A 189 -11.68 -5.76 0.82
C ASN A 189 -11.75 -6.16 2.31
N ARG A 190 -10.89 -5.56 3.14
CA ARG A 190 -10.83 -5.88 4.58
C ARG A 190 -11.77 -5.03 5.43
N GLY A 191 -12.33 -3.95 4.89
CA GLY A 191 -13.20 -3.03 5.62
C GLY A 191 -12.44 -1.85 6.28
N ASP A 192 -11.22 -1.58 5.81
CA ASP A 192 -10.48 -0.36 6.15
C ASP A 192 -11.00 0.84 5.34
N ASP A 193 -10.62 2.05 5.74
CA ASP A 193 -10.93 3.26 4.99
C ASP A 193 -10.24 3.23 3.62
N ILE A 194 -11.02 3.40 2.57
CA ILE A 194 -10.58 3.38 1.18
C ILE A 194 -9.44 4.36 0.90
N ASN A 195 -9.50 5.58 1.44
CA ASN A 195 -8.52 6.62 1.16
C ASN A 195 -7.20 6.30 1.86
N ARG A 196 -7.26 5.69 3.05
CA ARG A 196 -6.08 5.15 3.73
C ARG A 196 -5.45 4.00 2.94
N VAL A 197 -6.26 3.07 2.41
CA VAL A 197 -5.76 1.98 1.55
C VAL A 197 -5.14 2.51 0.25
N LYS A 198 -5.78 3.50 -0.40
CA LYS A 198 -5.24 4.17 -1.60
C LYS A 198 -3.87 4.80 -1.32
N GLU A 199 -3.75 5.52 -0.21
CA GLU A 199 -2.49 6.15 0.20
C GLU A 199 -1.41 5.11 0.54
N ASN A 200 -1.77 4.03 1.24
CA ASN A 200 -0.84 2.93 1.53
C ASN A 200 -0.30 2.30 0.23
N TRP A 201 -1.15 2.10 -0.78
CA TRP A 201 -0.74 1.62 -2.09
C TRP A 201 0.23 2.58 -2.79
N ARG A 202 -0.06 3.88 -2.80
CA ARG A 202 0.84 4.89 -3.37
C ARG A 202 2.22 4.84 -2.70
N ARG A 203 2.25 4.85 -1.36
CA ARG A 203 3.50 4.78 -0.58
C ARG A 203 4.29 3.50 -0.84
N PHE A 204 3.60 2.36 -0.92
CA PHE A 204 4.24 1.06 -1.15
C PHE A 204 4.82 0.94 -2.55
N LEU A 205 4.09 1.38 -3.58
CA LEU A 205 4.59 1.37 -4.96
C LEU A 205 5.81 2.30 -5.11
N GLU A 206 5.74 3.51 -4.55
CA GLU A 206 6.86 4.46 -4.56
C GLU A 206 8.11 3.86 -3.88
N ALA A 207 7.94 3.24 -2.70
CA ALA A 207 9.04 2.56 -2.01
C ALA A 207 9.62 1.38 -2.80
N SER A 208 8.82 0.76 -3.68
CA SER A 208 9.21 -0.35 -4.56
C SER A 208 9.80 0.14 -5.90
N GLY A 209 9.96 1.45 -6.09
CA GLY A 209 10.47 2.04 -7.34
C GLY A 209 9.45 2.07 -8.48
N ILE A 210 8.16 1.96 -8.17
CA ILE A 210 7.05 1.89 -9.13
C ILE A 210 6.22 3.18 -9.05
N THR A 211 6.08 3.89 -10.18
CA THR A 211 5.32 5.16 -10.24
C THR A 211 3.90 4.99 -10.79
N ALA A 212 3.55 3.79 -11.26
CA ALA A 212 2.23 3.50 -11.79
C ALA A 212 1.16 3.64 -10.72
N ARG A 213 -0.03 4.09 -11.11
CA ARG A 213 -1.21 4.20 -10.23
C ARG A 213 -2.19 3.05 -10.39
N GLU A 214 -2.02 2.27 -11.45
CA GLU A 214 -2.80 1.10 -11.79
C GLU A 214 -1.87 -0.10 -11.87
N PHE A 215 -2.39 -1.26 -11.49
CA PHE A 215 -1.67 -2.52 -11.47
C PHE A 215 -2.64 -3.68 -11.67
N VAL A 216 -2.10 -4.83 -12.01
CA VAL A 216 -2.89 -6.06 -12.14
C VAL A 216 -2.89 -6.77 -10.80
N CYS A 217 -4.09 -7.00 -10.29
CA CYS A 217 -4.36 -7.87 -9.16
C CYS A 217 -5.72 -8.53 -9.37
N GLY A 218 -6.00 -9.62 -8.68
CA GLY A 218 -7.28 -10.29 -8.84
C GLY A 218 -7.76 -11.04 -7.61
N ALA A 219 -8.81 -11.84 -7.81
CA ALA A 219 -9.48 -12.59 -6.78
C ALA A 219 -8.68 -13.87 -6.49
N GLN A 220 -7.76 -13.78 -5.54
CA GLN A 220 -7.02 -14.93 -5.03
C GLN A 220 -7.96 -15.90 -4.31
N VAL A 221 -8.12 -17.09 -4.88
CA VAL A 221 -9.04 -18.15 -4.38
C VAL A 221 -8.30 -19.35 -3.80
N HIS A 222 -6.97 -19.27 -3.68
CA HIS A 222 -6.09 -20.37 -3.30
C HIS A 222 -6.17 -21.56 -4.28
N GLY A 223 -6.38 -21.24 -5.56
CA GLY A 223 -6.25 -22.16 -6.69
C GLY A 223 -4.82 -22.16 -7.26
N ASN A 224 -4.68 -22.67 -8.47
CA ASN A 224 -3.39 -22.73 -9.18
C ASN A 224 -3.41 -22.00 -10.54
N ASN A 225 -4.44 -21.20 -10.81
CA ASN A 225 -4.53 -20.45 -12.06
C ASN A 225 -3.50 -19.31 -12.08
N VAL A 226 -2.75 -19.22 -13.17
CA VAL A 226 -1.80 -18.13 -13.46
C VAL A 226 -2.20 -17.47 -14.78
N HIS A 227 -2.54 -16.19 -14.70
CA HIS A 227 -3.02 -15.38 -15.82
C HIS A 227 -1.86 -14.66 -16.52
N ILE A 228 -1.86 -14.61 -17.86
CA ILE A 228 -0.97 -13.74 -18.62
C ILE A 228 -1.65 -12.38 -18.72
N ALA A 229 -1.15 -11.43 -17.96
CA ALA A 229 -1.75 -10.12 -17.78
C ALA A 229 -1.31 -9.11 -18.84
N THR A 230 -2.23 -8.21 -19.17
CA THR A 230 -2.05 -7.08 -20.10
C THR A 230 -2.50 -5.77 -19.45
N HIS A 231 -2.18 -4.63 -20.06
CA HIS A 231 -2.65 -3.32 -19.62
C HIS A 231 -4.19 -3.21 -19.54
N ALA A 232 -4.93 -4.05 -20.29
CA ALA A 232 -6.39 -4.10 -20.18
C ALA A 232 -6.89 -4.69 -18.85
N ASP A 233 -6.03 -5.40 -18.13
CA ASP A 233 -6.31 -5.99 -16.82
C ASP A 233 -5.92 -5.03 -15.67
N ALA A 234 -5.23 -3.92 -15.98
CA ALA A 234 -4.77 -2.96 -14.98
C ALA A 234 -5.95 -2.19 -14.38
N ARG A 235 -5.86 -1.95 -13.07
CA ARG A 235 -6.88 -1.20 -12.34
C ARG A 235 -6.27 -0.42 -11.19
N PRO A 236 -6.93 0.66 -10.71
CA PRO A 236 -6.55 1.32 -9.48
C PRO A 236 -6.78 0.39 -8.27
N SER A 237 -6.14 0.72 -7.15
CA SER A 237 -6.27 -0.02 -5.89
C SER A 237 -7.69 -0.07 -5.33
N TYR A 238 -8.56 0.81 -5.80
CA TYR A 238 -10.00 0.75 -5.59
C TYR A 238 -10.72 1.33 -6.80
N GLY A 239 -11.79 0.67 -7.23
CA GLY A 239 -12.64 1.11 -8.33
C GLY A 239 -13.61 0.03 -8.79
N PRO A 240 -14.58 0.37 -9.64
CA PRO A 240 -15.47 -0.61 -10.27
C PRO A 240 -14.68 -1.58 -11.17
N GLY A 241 -15.22 -2.77 -11.39
CA GLY A 241 -14.63 -3.78 -12.28
C GLY A 241 -14.47 -5.14 -11.61
N GLU A 242 -14.74 -6.21 -12.36
CA GLU A 242 -14.55 -7.58 -11.90
C GLU A 242 -13.07 -7.89 -11.71
N LEU A 243 -12.75 -8.61 -10.65
CA LEU A 243 -11.40 -9.11 -10.42
C LEU A 243 -11.24 -10.43 -11.16
N ILE A 244 -10.10 -10.58 -11.84
CA ILE A 244 -9.73 -11.84 -12.49
C ILE A 244 -9.50 -12.90 -11.41
N GLU A 245 -10.17 -14.04 -11.50
CA GLU A 245 -9.92 -15.16 -10.58
C GLU A 245 -8.60 -15.85 -10.93
N ALA A 246 -7.54 -15.48 -10.22
CA ALA A 246 -6.22 -16.07 -10.36
C ALA A 246 -5.40 -15.87 -9.08
N ASP A 247 -4.50 -16.82 -8.83
CA ASP A 247 -3.55 -16.77 -7.72
C ASP A 247 -2.14 -16.40 -8.20
N GLY A 248 -1.95 -16.18 -9.50
CA GLY A 248 -0.71 -15.63 -10.03
C GLY A 248 -0.92 -14.87 -11.33
N TYR A 249 -0.01 -13.95 -11.59
CA TYR A 249 0.01 -13.14 -12.80
C TYR A 249 1.42 -13.15 -13.37
N VAL A 250 1.52 -13.18 -14.70
CA VAL A 250 2.78 -12.95 -15.42
C VAL A 250 2.54 -11.98 -16.55
N THR A 251 3.56 -11.22 -16.95
CA THR A 251 3.45 -10.34 -18.11
C THR A 251 4.79 -10.12 -18.79
N ASN A 252 4.73 -9.84 -20.09
CA ASN A 252 5.83 -9.28 -20.88
C ASN A 252 5.50 -7.86 -21.40
N GLU A 253 4.48 -7.19 -20.87
CA GLU A 253 4.20 -5.79 -21.17
C GLU A 253 5.03 -4.86 -20.28
N PRO A 254 5.69 -3.83 -20.84
CA PRO A 254 6.51 -2.90 -20.06
C PRO A 254 5.64 -2.00 -19.18
N ASN A 255 6.18 -1.59 -18.03
CA ASN A 255 5.54 -0.68 -17.08
C ASN A 255 4.17 -1.15 -16.56
N LEU A 256 3.88 -2.46 -16.57
CA LEU A 256 2.67 -3.03 -15.98
C LEU A 256 3.01 -3.70 -14.64
N PRO A 257 2.66 -3.09 -13.49
CA PRO A 257 2.91 -3.72 -12.20
C PRO A 257 1.95 -4.88 -11.97
N LEU A 258 2.48 -5.97 -11.43
CA LEU A 258 1.71 -7.12 -10.95
C LEU A 258 1.72 -7.13 -9.44
N ALA A 259 0.57 -7.42 -8.82
CA ALA A 259 0.43 -7.44 -7.37
C ALA A 259 -0.31 -8.69 -6.89
N ILE A 260 0.19 -9.27 -5.79
CA ILE A 260 -0.49 -10.33 -5.03
C ILE A 260 -0.51 -9.97 -3.54
N PHE A 261 -1.53 -10.42 -2.84
CA PHE A 261 -1.76 -10.16 -1.42
C PHE A 261 -1.41 -11.38 -0.58
N THR A 262 -0.88 -11.15 0.62
CA THR A 262 -0.63 -12.22 1.58
C THR A 262 -0.97 -11.79 3.01
N ALA A 263 -1.13 -12.80 3.85
CA ALA A 263 -0.87 -12.72 5.29
C ALA A 263 -0.69 -14.17 5.73
N ASP A 264 0.57 -14.60 5.79
CA ASP A 264 1.07 -15.98 6.00
C ASP A 264 1.36 -16.80 4.73
N CYS A 265 0.58 -16.71 3.65
CA CYS A 265 0.89 -17.45 2.42
C CYS A 265 2.19 -16.94 1.77
N VAL A 266 2.88 -17.81 1.01
CA VAL A 266 4.20 -17.50 0.44
C VAL A 266 4.04 -16.57 -0.79
N PRO A 267 4.58 -15.34 -0.77
CA PRO A 267 4.66 -14.52 -1.97
C PRO A 267 5.91 -14.90 -2.78
N LEU A 268 5.72 -15.17 -4.07
CA LEU A 268 6.78 -15.49 -5.01
C LEU A 268 6.81 -14.45 -6.13
N LEU A 269 7.95 -13.79 -6.31
CA LEU A 269 8.22 -12.92 -7.46
C LEU A 269 9.23 -13.61 -8.40
N LEU A 270 8.96 -13.55 -9.70
CA LEU A 270 9.75 -14.19 -10.74
C LEU A 270 10.16 -13.16 -11.80
N GLN A 271 11.37 -13.29 -12.34
CA GLN A 271 11.87 -12.46 -13.43
C GLN A 271 12.72 -13.28 -14.40
N ASP A 272 12.48 -13.14 -15.70
CA ASP A 272 13.44 -13.45 -16.76
C ASP A 272 13.79 -12.13 -17.46
N GLU A 273 15.00 -11.63 -17.20
CA GLU A 273 15.48 -10.37 -17.80
C GLU A 273 15.69 -10.49 -19.30
N LYS A 274 16.09 -11.68 -19.81
CA LYS A 274 16.38 -11.88 -21.23
C LYS A 274 15.10 -11.93 -22.05
N ALA A 275 14.09 -12.65 -21.56
CA ALA A 275 12.78 -12.71 -22.20
C ALA A 275 11.93 -11.46 -21.89
N GLY A 276 12.32 -10.67 -20.89
CA GLY A 276 11.57 -9.50 -20.43
C GLY A 276 10.21 -9.91 -19.86
N VAL A 277 10.20 -10.91 -18.98
CA VAL A 277 8.98 -11.45 -18.34
C VAL A 277 9.10 -11.30 -16.83
N VAL A 278 8.04 -10.84 -16.19
CA VAL A 278 7.93 -10.80 -14.72
C VAL A 278 6.65 -11.50 -14.26
N GLY A 279 6.64 -11.97 -13.02
CA GLY A 279 5.49 -12.62 -12.42
C GLY A 279 5.38 -12.42 -10.92
N ALA A 280 4.15 -12.34 -10.42
CA ALA A 280 3.81 -12.29 -9.00
C ALA A 280 2.80 -13.41 -8.68
N ILE A 281 3.18 -14.33 -7.80
CA ILE A 281 2.45 -15.56 -7.52
C ILE A 281 2.17 -15.69 -6.01
N HIS A 282 0.93 -16.01 -5.68
CA HIS A 282 0.47 -16.33 -4.33
C HIS A 282 0.51 -17.85 -4.10
N CYS A 283 1.55 -18.30 -3.41
CA CYS A 283 1.78 -19.70 -3.07
C CYS A 283 1.23 -20.02 -1.66
N GLY A 284 -0.10 -20.07 -1.55
CA GLY A 284 -0.74 -20.70 -0.38
C GLY A 284 -0.57 -22.22 -0.41
N TRP A 285 -0.69 -22.91 0.73
CA TRP A 285 -0.44 -24.36 0.76
C TRP A 285 -1.30 -25.15 -0.24
N ARG A 286 -2.57 -24.73 -0.45
CA ARG A 286 -3.47 -25.34 -1.45
C ARG A 286 -2.97 -25.10 -2.87
N SER A 287 -2.55 -23.88 -3.17
CA SER A 287 -1.98 -23.47 -4.45
C SER A 287 -0.70 -24.25 -4.76
N THR A 288 0.21 -24.35 -3.79
CA THR A 288 1.49 -25.07 -3.93
C THR A 288 1.27 -26.56 -4.19
N VAL A 289 0.44 -27.26 -3.40
CA VAL A 289 0.19 -28.69 -3.66
C VAL A 289 -0.63 -28.95 -4.94
N ALA A 290 -1.28 -27.92 -5.47
CA ALA A 290 -1.88 -27.92 -6.80
C ALA A 290 -0.91 -27.49 -7.92
N ASP A 291 0.39 -27.34 -7.60
CA ASP A 291 1.48 -27.02 -8.52
C ASP A 291 1.34 -25.67 -9.24
N ILE A 292 0.93 -24.62 -8.51
CA ILE A 292 0.89 -23.26 -9.05
C ILE A 292 2.27 -22.81 -9.56
N GLU A 293 3.36 -23.29 -8.94
CA GLU A 293 4.73 -23.04 -9.38
C GLU A 293 4.94 -23.61 -10.79
N GLY A 294 4.50 -24.84 -11.05
CA GLY A 294 4.52 -25.46 -12.37
C GLY A 294 3.74 -24.66 -13.41
N ASN A 295 2.54 -24.18 -13.05
CA ASN A 295 1.73 -23.34 -13.93
C ASN A 295 2.38 -21.99 -14.21
N ALA A 296 3.01 -21.36 -13.22
CA ALA A 296 3.75 -20.11 -13.41
C ALA A 296 4.90 -20.30 -14.40
N ILE A 297 5.73 -21.33 -14.23
CA ILE A 297 6.83 -21.62 -15.15
C ILE A 297 6.32 -21.98 -16.55
N ALA A 298 5.16 -22.64 -16.67
CA ALA A 298 4.52 -22.87 -17.96
C ALA A 298 4.14 -21.56 -18.66
N ARG A 299 3.58 -20.56 -17.95
CA ARG A 299 3.28 -19.25 -18.52
C ARG A 299 4.54 -18.47 -18.92
N PHE A 300 5.62 -18.57 -18.15
CA PHE A 300 6.92 -18.02 -18.55
C PHE A 300 7.41 -18.65 -19.88
N LYS A 301 7.28 -19.97 -20.05
CA LYS A 301 7.63 -20.65 -21.31
C LYS A 301 6.75 -20.22 -22.47
N GLU A 302 5.45 -20.00 -22.26
CA GLU A 302 4.54 -19.43 -23.27
C GLU A 302 5.02 -18.04 -23.74
N LEU A 303 5.68 -17.28 -22.84
CA LEU A 303 6.32 -15.99 -23.12
C LEU A 303 7.81 -16.11 -23.51
N ASN A 304 8.24 -17.30 -23.97
CA ASN A 304 9.57 -17.60 -24.48
C ASN A 304 10.72 -17.53 -23.45
N SER A 305 10.42 -17.66 -22.15
CA SER A 305 11.45 -17.78 -21.11
C SER A 305 12.04 -19.19 -21.03
N ASP A 306 13.33 -19.29 -20.68
CA ASP A 306 13.98 -20.53 -20.29
C ASP A 306 14.02 -20.62 -18.75
N PRO A 307 13.50 -21.69 -18.11
CA PRO A 307 13.59 -21.86 -16.66
C PRO A 307 14.98 -21.63 -16.06
N ALA A 308 16.06 -21.95 -16.79
CA ALA A 308 17.43 -21.76 -16.33
C ALA A 308 17.87 -20.28 -16.24
N ASP A 309 17.11 -19.36 -16.85
CA ASP A 309 17.32 -17.92 -16.87
C ASP A 309 16.36 -17.16 -15.94
N ILE A 310 15.34 -17.84 -15.40
CA ILE A 310 14.40 -17.27 -14.43
C ILE A 310 15.10 -17.11 -13.07
N HIS A 311 14.93 -15.93 -12.49
CA HIS A 311 15.30 -15.56 -11.13
C HIS A 311 14.05 -15.48 -10.26
N ALA A 312 14.18 -15.85 -9.00
CA ALA A 312 13.07 -15.95 -8.07
C ALA A 312 13.40 -15.31 -6.73
N ALA A 313 12.44 -14.55 -6.19
CA ALA A 313 12.46 -14.07 -4.82
C ALA A 313 11.24 -14.62 -4.06
N ILE A 314 11.49 -15.28 -2.94
CA ILE A 314 10.48 -15.85 -2.05
C ILE A 314 10.41 -15.00 -0.79
N GLY A 315 9.35 -14.21 -0.66
CA GLY A 315 9.22 -13.21 0.41
C GLY A 315 8.78 -13.77 1.78
N PRO A 316 8.43 -12.86 2.71
CA PRO A 316 7.97 -13.21 4.06
C PRO A 316 6.68 -14.03 4.03
N ALA A 317 6.62 -15.08 4.85
CA ALA A 317 5.48 -15.99 4.97
C ALA A 317 5.45 -16.64 6.35
N ILE A 318 4.41 -17.40 6.69
CA ILE A 318 4.49 -18.26 7.88
C ILE A 318 5.49 -19.38 7.62
N ASP A 319 6.33 -19.68 8.60
CA ASP A 319 7.51 -20.53 8.42
C ASP A 319 7.48 -21.73 9.37
N ALA A 320 8.46 -22.63 9.27
CA ALA A 320 8.53 -23.89 10.01
C ALA A 320 8.48 -23.72 11.54
N CYS A 321 8.83 -22.56 12.07
CA CYS A 321 8.67 -22.26 13.50
C CYS A 321 7.21 -22.15 13.96
N CYS A 322 6.28 -21.85 13.04
CA CYS A 322 4.89 -21.51 13.35
C CYS A 322 3.83 -22.26 12.52
N PHE A 323 4.18 -22.78 11.34
CA PHE A 323 3.20 -23.37 10.43
C PHE A 323 2.88 -24.83 10.76
N GLU A 324 2.04 -25.02 11.77
CA GLU A 324 1.49 -26.33 12.12
C GLU A 324 0.39 -26.74 11.14
N VAL A 325 0.50 -27.94 10.57
CA VAL A 325 -0.43 -28.55 9.60
C VAL A 325 -0.74 -30.01 9.94
N GLY A 326 -1.82 -30.54 9.36
CA GLY A 326 -2.20 -31.95 9.48
C GLY A 326 -1.45 -32.86 8.49
N PRO A 327 -1.55 -34.19 8.67
CA PRO A 327 -0.92 -35.18 7.79
C PRO A 327 -1.35 -35.05 6.32
N GLU A 328 -2.58 -34.61 6.05
CA GLU A 328 -3.12 -34.44 4.70
C GLU A 328 -2.33 -33.41 3.87
N VAL A 329 -1.81 -32.37 4.53
CA VAL A 329 -0.98 -31.36 3.87
C VAL A 329 0.39 -31.94 3.54
N ILE A 330 0.93 -32.76 4.44
CA ILE A 330 2.22 -33.42 4.26
C ILE A 330 2.19 -34.43 3.11
N GLU A 331 1.17 -35.28 3.06
CA GLU A 331 0.98 -36.24 1.96
C GLU A 331 0.88 -35.53 0.61
N ALA A 332 0.17 -34.39 0.57
CA ALA A 332 0.04 -33.59 -0.64
C ALA A 332 1.37 -32.96 -1.07
N VAL A 333 2.19 -32.46 -0.13
CA VAL A 333 3.54 -31.94 -0.39
C VAL A 333 4.48 -33.03 -0.89
N GLN A 334 4.46 -34.21 -0.26
CA GLN A 334 5.28 -35.35 -0.69
C GLN A 334 4.93 -35.79 -2.11
N LYS A 335 3.63 -35.79 -2.45
CA LYS A 335 3.15 -36.07 -3.80
C LYS A 335 3.64 -35.04 -4.81
N LEU A 336 3.57 -33.74 -4.48
CA LEU A 336 4.06 -32.65 -5.33
C LEU A 336 5.55 -32.81 -5.64
N LEU A 337 6.37 -32.98 -4.60
CA LEU A 337 7.82 -33.06 -4.74
C LEU A 337 8.32 -34.43 -5.21
N ASN A 338 7.42 -35.43 -5.28
CA ASN A 338 7.74 -36.82 -5.54
C ASN A 338 8.89 -37.35 -4.65
N ASN A 339 8.92 -36.92 -3.38
CA ASN A 339 9.92 -37.32 -2.40
C ASN A 339 9.33 -37.26 -0.97
N PRO A 340 10.00 -37.85 0.04
CA PRO A 340 9.50 -37.86 1.43
C PRO A 340 9.43 -36.48 2.11
N ALA A 341 9.97 -35.43 1.51
CA ALA A 341 10.02 -34.05 2.01
C ALA A 341 10.59 -33.91 3.44
N THR A 342 11.43 -34.85 3.88
CA THR A 342 11.95 -34.93 5.26
C THR A 342 12.77 -33.71 5.67
N ALA A 343 13.36 -32.99 4.72
CA ALA A 343 14.08 -31.75 4.99
C ALA A 343 13.16 -30.55 5.30
N HIS A 344 11.87 -30.62 4.99
CA HIS A 344 10.92 -29.51 5.11
C HIS A 344 9.89 -29.72 6.23
N ILE A 345 9.93 -30.86 6.91
CA ILE A 345 8.87 -31.33 7.79
C ILE A 345 9.46 -31.75 9.14
N THR A 346 8.90 -31.24 10.22
CA THR A 346 9.20 -31.70 11.58
C THR A 346 7.93 -32.28 12.22
N ALA A 347 7.94 -33.56 12.56
CA ALA A 347 6.82 -34.22 13.25
C ALA A 347 6.71 -33.74 14.70
N LYS A 348 5.47 -33.62 15.20
CA LYS A 348 5.16 -33.29 16.59
C LYS A 348 4.50 -34.47 17.29
N GLU A 349 4.64 -34.52 18.62
CA GLU A 349 4.04 -35.56 19.46
C GLU A 349 2.50 -35.61 19.37
N ASN A 350 1.86 -34.50 19.00
CA ASN A 350 0.40 -34.40 18.85
C ASN A 350 -0.13 -34.94 17.51
N GLY A 351 0.71 -35.63 16.71
CA GLY A 351 0.33 -36.19 15.41
C GLY A 351 0.23 -35.17 14.27
N LYS A 352 0.63 -33.92 14.52
CA LYS A 352 0.73 -32.86 13.51
C LYS A 352 2.18 -32.61 13.10
N TYR A 353 2.37 -31.69 12.17
CA TYR A 353 3.68 -31.38 11.60
C TYR A 353 3.91 -29.88 11.54
N MET A 354 5.17 -29.48 11.68
CA MET A 354 5.63 -28.15 11.30
C MET A 354 6.16 -28.22 9.87
N LEU A 355 5.66 -27.35 9.00
CA LEU A 355 5.98 -27.34 7.57
C LEU A 355 6.74 -26.07 7.17
N ASN A 356 7.88 -26.23 6.50
CA ASN A 356 8.54 -25.13 5.80
C ASN A 356 8.00 -25.00 4.37
N LEU A 357 6.92 -24.22 4.19
CA LEU A 357 6.34 -24.06 2.86
C LEU A 357 7.24 -23.27 1.90
N ARG A 358 8.05 -22.33 2.40
CA ARG A 358 8.98 -21.53 1.57
C ARG A 358 10.05 -22.41 0.93
N ASP A 359 10.61 -23.36 1.68
CA ASP A 359 11.56 -24.32 1.14
C ASP A 359 10.91 -25.34 0.21
N VAL A 360 9.64 -25.71 0.42
CA VAL A 360 8.88 -26.55 -0.54
C VAL A 360 8.73 -25.83 -1.88
N VAL A 361 8.36 -24.54 -1.87
CA VAL A 361 8.28 -23.72 -3.09
C VAL A 361 9.64 -23.66 -3.77
N ARG A 362 10.72 -23.40 -3.03
CA ARG A 362 12.09 -23.38 -3.56
C ARG A 362 12.50 -24.71 -4.21
N GLU A 363 12.28 -25.84 -3.53
CA GLU A 363 12.58 -27.16 -4.06
C GLU A 363 11.79 -27.43 -5.34
N ARG A 364 10.50 -27.05 -5.35
CA ARG A 364 9.66 -27.22 -6.54
C ARG A 364 10.18 -26.40 -7.73
N LEU A 365 10.60 -25.15 -7.51
CA LEU A 365 11.21 -24.31 -8.55
C LEU A 365 12.50 -24.93 -9.12
N ILE A 366 13.33 -25.54 -8.28
CA ILE A 366 14.54 -26.25 -8.73
C ILE A 366 14.16 -27.46 -9.61
N GLN A 367 13.17 -28.25 -9.21
CA GLN A 367 12.66 -29.38 -10.02
C GLN A 367 12.10 -28.92 -11.37
N LEU A 368 11.60 -27.69 -11.46
CA LEU A 368 11.07 -27.08 -12.69
C LEU A 368 12.16 -26.49 -13.60
N GLY A 369 13.43 -26.49 -13.16
CA GLY A 369 14.59 -26.12 -13.96
C GLY A 369 15.27 -24.80 -13.57
N LEU A 370 14.80 -24.11 -12.52
CA LEU A 370 15.51 -22.92 -12.02
C LEU A 370 16.84 -23.33 -11.38
N LYS A 371 17.88 -22.54 -11.63
CA LYS A 371 19.17 -22.73 -10.97
C LYS A 371 19.03 -22.39 -9.48
N PRO A 372 19.56 -23.19 -8.55
CA PRO A 372 19.51 -22.88 -7.12
C PRO A 372 20.08 -21.49 -6.78
N ASP A 373 21.13 -21.06 -7.47
CA ASP A 373 21.76 -19.75 -7.27
C ASP A 373 20.91 -18.55 -7.76
N ASN A 374 19.84 -18.81 -8.52
CA ASN A 374 18.90 -17.79 -9.00
C ASN A 374 17.73 -17.57 -8.02
N ILE A 375 17.63 -18.34 -6.93
CA ILE A 375 16.51 -18.29 -5.99
C ILE A 375 16.99 -17.70 -4.66
N GLU A 376 16.32 -16.66 -4.19
CA GLU A 376 16.58 -16.03 -2.90
C GLU A 376 15.33 -16.07 -2.00
N LEU A 377 15.52 -16.38 -0.71
CA LEU A 377 14.49 -16.21 0.32
C LEU A 377 14.77 -14.89 1.06
N THR A 378 13.78 -14.00 1.11
CA THR A 378 13.89 -12.69 1.77
C THR A 378 12.89 -12.54 2.91
N GLY A 379 13.23 -11.75 3.93
CA GLY A 379 12.39 -11.58 5.12
C GLY A 379 12.29 -12.84 5.99
N GLY A 380 11.23 -12.95 6.79
CA GLY A 380 11.12 -14.00 7.82
C GLY A 380 9.70 -14.45 8.11
N CYS A 381 9.50 -15.07 9.28
CA CYS A 381 8.20 -15.61 9.66
C CYS A 381 7.19 -14.51 10.01
N THR A 382 6.09 -14.43 9.26
CA THR A 382 5.01 -13.44 9.50
C THR A 382 4.37 -13.57 10.87
N MET A 383 4.26 -14.80 11.40
CA MET A 383 3.66 -15.05 12.71
C MET A 383 4.61 -14.75 13.88
N CYS A 384 5.92 -14.93 13.71
CA CYS A 384 6.90 -14.58 14.74
C CYS A 384 7.12 -13.08 14.89
N HIS A 385 6.87 -12.32 13.82
CA HIS A 385 7.16 -10.88 13.74
C HIS A 385 5.88 -10.06 13.49
N PRO A 386 4.86 -10.11 14.37
CA PRO A 386 3.63 -9.36 14.20
C PRO A 386 3.82 -7.84 14.27
N GLU A 387 4.94 -7.37 14.81
CA GLU A 387 5.38 -5.97 14.74
C GLU A 387 5.73 -5.53 13.33
N LEU A 388 6.19 -6.46 12.48
CA LEU A 388 6.65 -6.17 11.13
C LEU A 388 5.66 -6.63 10.06
N TYR A 389 4.85 -7.65 10.31
CA TYR A 389 3.97 -8.26 9.32
C TYR A 389 2.53 -8.41 9.82
N TYR A 390 1.57 -8.39 8.89
CA TYR A 390 0.27 -8.98 9.17
C TYR A 390 0.36 -10.50 9.07
N SER A 391 -0.21 -11.19 10.06
CA SER A 391 -0.35 -12.65 10.05
C SER A 391 -1.79 -13.03 10.38
N HIS A 392 -2.41 -13.80 9.49
CA HIS A 392 -3.78 -14.30 9.67
C HIS A 392 -3.85 -15.26 10.86
N ARG A 393 -2.83 -16.10 11.03
CA ARG A 393 -2.70 -17.06 12.13
C ARG A 393 -2.48 -16.36 13.47
N TYR A 394 -1.60 -15.36 13.52
CA TYR A 394 -1.33 -14.62 14.75
C TYR A 394 -2.59 -13.89 15.26
N SER A 395 -3.31 -13.20 14.37
CA SER A 395 -4.42 -12.33 14.74
C SER A 395 -5.80 -12.99 14.71
N ASN A 396 -5.87 -14.31 14.48
CA ASN A 396 -7.12 -15.05 14.27
C ASN A 396 -8.02 -14.39 13.20
N GLY A 397 -7.40 -13.85 12.15
CA GLY A 397 -8.09 -13.22 11.03
C GLY A 397 -8.35 -11.72 11.14
N ALA A 398 -8.20 -11.10 12.31
CA ALA A 398 -8.37 -9.65 12.49
C ALA A 398 -7.08 -8.91 12.07
N ARG A 399 -6.90 -8.64 10.77
CA ARG A 399 -5.67 -8.04 10.24
C ARG A 399 -5.87 -7.33 8.89
N GLY A 400 -4.95 -6.42 8.57
CA GLY A 400 -4.73 -5.90 7.21
C GLY A 400 -4.11 -6.93 6.26
N SER A 401 -3.72 -6.56 5.05
CA SER A 401 -3.00 -7.47 4.13
C SER A 401 -1.66 -6.90 3.75
N LEU A 402 -0.66 -7.78 3.66
CA LEU A 402 0.60 -7.50 2.97
C LEU A 402 0.38 -7.64 1.46
N ALA A 403 1.32 -7.13 0.68
CA ALA A 403 1.38 -7.39 -0.75
C ALA A 403 2.82 -7.57 -1.24
N ALA A 404 2.96 -8.20 -2.40
CA ALA A 404 4.19 -8.25 -3.17
C ALA A 404 3.92 -7.67 -4.56
N VAL A 405 4.84 -6.84 -5.05
CA VAL A 405 4.76 -6.19 -6.36
C VAL A 405 6.02 -6.40 -7.17
N ILE A 406 5.86 -6.47 -8.49
CA ILE A 406 6.96 -6.43 -9.46
C ILE A 406 6.50 -5.72 -10.74
N GLN A 407 7.39 -4.95 -11.34
CA GLN A 407 7.17 -4.27 -12.62
C GLN A 407 8.48 -4.34 -13.40
N LYS A 408 8.40 -4.53 -14.72
CA LYS A 408 9.57 -4.47 -15.61
C LYS A 408 9.63 -3.19 -16.42
#